data_AF-A0A540W7F6-F1
#
_entry.id   AF-A0A540W7F6-F1
#
_cell.length_a   1.000
_cell.length_b   1.000
_cell.length_c   1.000
_cell.angle_alpha   90.00
_cell.angle_beta   90.00
_cell.angle_gamma   90.00
#
_symmetry.space_group_name_H-M   'P 1'
#
loop_
_entity.id
_entity.type
_entity.pdbx_description
1 polymer ?
#
loop_
_entity_poly.entity_id
_entity_poly.type
_entity_poly.pdbx_seq_one_letter_code
_entity_poly.pdbx_strand_id
1 'polypeptide(L)'
;MGSIISGIRTAGRCCARLAESSAVAMDFTATGQGRQVGIGERLSVPADAPVDVRLTVSGVPHGTVRLLTDEGQLHQESLGADGSGTATWRTTASLASYVRAEVRHPPPAFGRGCPHADGSPGRGNTMGRSLPWGPMAALTNPIVLAAS
;
A
#
# COMPACT_ATOMS: atom_id res chain seq x y z
N MET A 1 -5.06 -23.78 29.15
CA MET A 1 -3.92 -23.28 28.35
C MET A 1 -4.41 -22.02 27.61
N GLY A 2 -3.89 -20.87 28.03
CA GLY A 2 -4.06 -19.48 27.54
C GLY A 2 -5.19 -19.11 26.57
N SER A 3 -6.17 -18.37 27.09
CA SER A 3 -7.28 -17.74 26.36
C SER A 3 -6.83 -16.65 25.37
N ILE A 4 -7.69 -16.49 24.37
CA ILE A 4 -7.59 -15.71 23.15
C ILE A 4 -8.15 -14.29 23.41
N ILE A 5 -7.51 -13.28 22.83
CA ILE A 5 -7.97 -11.88 22.67
C ILE A 5 -7.93 -11.02 23.96
N SER A 6 -6.85 -10.23 24.08
CA SER A 6 -6.82 -9.03 24.93
C SER A 6 -6.52 -7.81 24.06
N GLY A 7 -7.35 -6.78 24.16
CA GLY A 7 -7.01 -5.44 23.67
C GLY A 7 -7.84 -4.88 22.52
N ILE A 8 -9.17 -4.86 22.63
CA ILE A 8 -9.99 -3.86 21.91
C ILE A 8 -10.79 -3.08 22.94
N ARG A 9 -10.18 -2.02 23.48
CA ARG A 9 -10.92 -0.98 24.19
C ARG A 9 -10.20 0.36 24.07
N THR A 10 -11.00 1.37 23.72
CA THR A 10 -10.77 2.83 23.87
C THR A 10 -9.80 3.52 22.92
N ALA A 11 -10.25 3.79 21.69
CA ALA A 11 -10.19 5.12 21.04
C ALA A 11 -11.18 5.14 19.86
N GLY A 12 -11.76 6.31 19.57
CA GLY A 12 -12.85 6.50 18.61
C GLY A 12 -12.56 6.05 17.18
N ARG A 13 -13.64 5.82 16.43
CA ARG A 13 -13.69 5.31 15.06
C ARG A 13 -12.68 6.01 14.13
N CYS A 14 -11.82 5.21 13.49
CA CYS A 14 -11.01 5.44 12.28
C CYS A 14 -9.61 4.84 12.47
N CYS A 15 -9.51 3.52 12.67
CA CYS A 15 -8.24 2.79 12.59
C CYS A 15 -8.56 1.39 12.05
N ALA A 16 -8.63 1.24 10.73
CA ALA A 16 -8.92 -0.03 10.06
C ALA A 16 -7.70 -0.96 10.12
N ARG A 17 -7.52 -1.65 11.27
CA ARG A 17 -6.48 -2.68 11.43
C ARG A 17 -6.98 -4.02 10.87
N LEU A 18 -6.79 -4.22 9.57
CA LEU A 18 -6.77 -5.56 8.96
C LEU A 18 -5.68 -5.60 7.89
N ALA A 19 -4.51 -6.13 8.27
CA ALA A 19 -3.59 -6.76 7.36
C ALA A 19 -3.01 -7.99 8.07
N GLU A 20 -3.14 -9.14 7.42
CA GLU A 20 -2.66 -10.45 7.83
C GLU A 20 -1.12 -10.51 7.70
N SER A 21 -0.43 -9.65 8.46
CA SER A 21 0.99 -9.72 8.75
C SER A 21 1.24 -8.77 9.91
N SER A 22 1.50 -9.30 11.12
CA SER A 22 1.57 -8.54 12.37
C SER A 22 2.67 -7.47 12.45
N ALA A 23 3.46 -7.29 11.40
CA ALA A 23 4.59 -6.36 11.34
C ALA A 23 4.30 -5.05 10.60
N VAL A 24 3.22 -4.96 9.81
CA VAL A 24 2.92 -3.78 8.99
C VAL A 24 1.70 -3.05 9.54
N ALA A 25 1.85 -1.76 9.84
CA ALA A 25 0.73 -0.90 10.24
C ALA A 25 0.36 0.04 9.10
N MET A 26 -0.94 0.17 8.84
CA MET A 26 -1.47 1.00 7.77
C MET A 26 -2.74 1.74 8.22
N ASP A 27 -2.86 2.99 7.80
CA ASP A 27 -4.09 3.77 7.86
C ASP A 27 -4.40 4.27 6.45
N PHE A 28 -5.54 3.87 5.89
CA PHE A 28 -5.92 4.17 4.52
C PHE A 28 -7.31 4.80 4.48
N THR A 29 -7.38 6.04 3.98
CA THR A 29 -8.59 6.85 4.03
C THR A 29 -8.80 7.60 2.72
N ALA A 30 -10.07 7.87 2.40
CA ALA A 30 -10.47 8.75 1.31
C ALA A 30 -11.41 9.82 1.86
N THR A 31 -11.14 11.08 1.54
CA THR A 31 -11.90 12.23 2.02
C THR A 31 -12.41 13.06 0.85
N GLY A 32 -13.70 13.37 0.85
CA GLY A 32 -14.33 14.21 -0.16
C GLY A 32 -15.63 14.80 0.35
N GLN A 33 -15.94 16.04 -0.02
CA GLN A 33 -17.17 16.74 0.39
C GLN A 33 -17.40 16.72 1.92
N GLY A 34 -16.34 16.88 2.72
CA GLY A 34 -16.41 16.88 4.18
C GLY A 34 -16.69 15.51 4.81
N ARG A 35 -16.70 14.43 4.03
CA ARG A 35 -16.85 13.05 4.50
C ARG A 35 -15.54 12.30 4.33
N GLN A 36 -15.22 11.45 5.30
CA GLN A 36 -14.06 10.57 5.25
C GLN A 36 -14.53 9.13 5.43
N VAL A 37 -13.96 8.22 4.65
CA VAL A 37 -14.20 6.77 4.74
C VAL A 37 -12.87 6.02 4.73
N GLY A 38 -12.87 4.79 5.22
CA GLY A 38 -11.72 3.91 5.27
C GLY A 38 -11.86 2.62 4.45
N ILE A 39 -10.96 1.69 4.70
CA ILE A 39 -10.84 0.39 4.01
C ILE A 39 -12.18 -0.36 4.01
N GLY A 40 -12.63 -0.79 2.82
CA GLY A 40 -13.86 -1.56 2.64
C GLY A 40 -15.14 -0.73 2.64
N GLU A 41 -15.04 0.58 2.86
CA GLU A 41 -16.18 1.50 2.82
C GLU A 41 -16.36 2.15 1.43
N ARG A 42 -17.46 2.89 1.27
CA ARG A 42 -17.81 3.61 0.04
C ARG A 42 -18.00 5.10 0.31
N LEU A 43 -17.36 5.94 -0.49
CA LEU A 43 -17.54 7.39 -0.51
C LEU A 43 -18.37 7.78 -1.74
N SER A 44 -19.54 8.39 -1.52
CA SER A 44 -20.35 8.98 -2.58
C SER A 44 -20.14 10.49 -2.65
N VAL A 45 -19.69 10.98 -3.80
CA VAL A 45 -19.42 12.40 -4.08
C VAL A 45 -19.79 12.72 -5.54
N PRO A 46 -20.02 13.99 -5.90
CA PRO A 46 -20.19 14.38 -7.32
C PRO A 46 -19.02 13.90 -8.16
N ALA A 47 -19.28 13.56 -9.44
CA ALA A 47 -18.30 12.94 -10.33
C ALA A 47 -16.95 13.68 -10.36
N ASP A 48 -16.98 15.02 -10.42
CA ASP A 48 -15.79 15.87 -10.53
C ASP A 48 -15.36 16.50 -9.19
N ALA A 49 -15.98 16.09 -8.08
CA ALA A 49 -15.57 16.56 -6.77
C ALA A 49 -14.19 15.98 -6.41
N PRO A 50 -13.28 16.81 -5.86
CA PRO A 50 -11.98 16.33 -5.43
C PRO A 50 -12.11 15.34 -4.28
N VAL A 51 -11.39 14.23 -4.39
CA VAL A 51 -11.22 13.19 -3.38
C VAL A 51 -9.74 13.12 -3.02
N ASP A 52 -9.42 13.37 -1.76
CA ASP A 52 -8.08 13.22 -1.20
C ASP A 52 -7.94 11.82 -0.59
N VAL A 53 -7.07 11.02 -1.20
CA VAL A 53 -6.71 9.69 -0.74
C VAL A 53 -5.41 9.77 0.04
N ARG A 54 -5.40 9.21 1.25
CA ARG A 54 -4.24 9.21 2.13
C ARG A 54 -3.95 7.80 2.61
N LEU A 55 -2.69 7.39 2.48
CA LEU A 55 -2.16 6.18 3.07
C LEU A 55 -0.98 6.52 3.97
N THR A 56 -1.07 6.19 5.24
CA THR A 56 0.08 6.16 6.16
C THR A 56 0.48 4.72 6.40
N VAL A 57 1.77 4.42 6.27
CA VAL A 57 2.33 3.08 6.44
C VAL A 57 3.53 3.11 7.37
N SER A 58 3.74 2.04 8.13
CA SER A 58 4.98 1.78 8.86
C SER A 58 5.28 0.28 8.93
N GLY A 59 6.56 -0.05 9.12
CA GLY A 59 7.04 -1.43 9.25
C GLY A 59 7.56 -2.06 7.96
N VAL A 60 7.80 -1.27 6.90
CA VAL A 60 8.37 -1.77 5.64
C VAL A 60 9.59 -0.95 5.20
N PRO A 61 10.77 -1.14 5.84
CA PRO A 61 12.02 -0.49 5.47
C PRO A 61 12.33 -0.65 3.98
N HIS A 62 12.66 0.46 3.31
CA HIS A 62 12.93 0.51 1.87
C HIS A 62 11.79 -0.06 0.99
N GLY A 63 10.56 -0.10 1.52
CA GLY A 63 9.41 -0.61 0.81
C GLY A 63 8.95 0.29 -0.32
N THR A 64 7.96 -0.19 -1.06
CA THR A 64 7.25 0.58 -2.07
C THR A 64 5.77 0.57 -1.78
N VAL A 65 5.17 1.75 -1.78
CA VAL A 65 3.73 1.99 -1.65
C VAL A 65 3.15 2.22 -3.04
N ARG A 66 1.99 1.61 -3.32
CA ARG A 66 1.26 1.76 -4.57
C ARG A 66 -0.22 1.98 -4.30
N LEU A 67 -0.84 2.91 -5.02
CA LEU A 67 -2.29 3.07 -5.08
C LEU A 67 -2.78 2.56 -6.44
N LEU A 68 -3.70 1.60 -6.38
CA LEU A 68 -4.25 0.89 -7.54
C LEU A 68 -5.73 1.26 -7.71
N THR A 69 -6.14 1.54 -8.94
CA THR A 69 -7.51 1.83 -9.33
C THR A 69 -7.98 0.87 -10.44
N ASP A 70 -9.18 1.09 -10.95
CA ASP A 70 -9.75 0.42 -12.13
C ASP A 70 -8.97 0.71 -13.42
N GLU A 71 -8.32 1.86 -13.49
CA GLU A 71 -7.44 2.26 -14.61
C GLU A 71 -5.99 1.76 -14.44
N GLY A 72 -5.68 1.04 -13.36
CA GLY A 72 -4.36 0.50 -13.07
C GLY A 72 -3.61 1.23 -11.94
N GLN A 73 -2.28 1.25 -11.98
CA GLN A 73 -1.47 1.96 -10.97
C GLN A 73 -1.42 3.46 -11.31
N LEU A 74 -1.95 4.30 -10.41
CA LEU A 74 -1.92 5.76 -10.60
C LEU A 74 -0.90 6.48 -9.70
N HIS A 75 -0.50 5.87 -8.59
CA HIS A 75 0.47 6.48 -7.67
C HIS A 75 1.45 5.48 -7.09
N GLN A 76 2.71 5.89 -6.96
CA GLN A 76 3.78 5.08 -6.37
C GLN A 76 4.77 5.95 -5.62
N GLU A 77 5.12 5.52 -4.40
CA GLU A 77 6.14 6.15 -3.58
C GLU A 77 7.06 5.10 -2.95
N SER A 78 8.33 5.46 -2.78
CA SER A 78 9.31 4.63 -2.06
C SER A 78 9.38 5.07 -0.60
N LEU A 79 9.45 4.10 0.31
CA LEU A 79 9.66 4.35 1.73
C LEU A 79 11.15 4.48 2.06
N GLY A 80 11.45 5.27 3.08
CA GLY A 80 12.80 5.42 3.62
C GLY A 80 13.29 4.18 4.35
N ALA A 81 14.52 4.27 4.87
CA ALA A 81 15.13 3.20 5.67
C ALA A 81 14.39 2.92 6.99
N ASP A 82 13.69 3.91 7.52
CA ASP A 82 12.80 3.83 8.68
C ASP A 82 11.52 3.03 8.38
N GLY A 83 11.20 2.83 7.10
CA GLY A 83 10.08 2.02 6.65
C GLY A 83 8.72 2.62 6.97
N SER A 84 8.68 3.93 7.19
CA SER A 84 7.47 4.70 7.43
C SER A 84 7.29 5.77 6.35
N GLY A 85 6.04 6.14 6.08
CA GLY A 85 5.74 7.14 5.07
C GLY A 85 4.25 7.46 5.00
N THR A 86 3.95 8.60 4.39
CA THR A 86 2.57 8.97 4.06
C THR A 86 2.51 9.35 2.59
N ALA A 87 1.75 8.57 1.83
CA ALA A 87 1.43 8.87 0.44
C ALA A 87 0.08 9.59 0.38
N THR A 88 0.03 10.69 -0.35
CA THR A 88 -1.21 11.42 -0.62
C THR A 88 -1.43 11.53 -2.12
N TRP A 89 -2.66 11.28 -2.55
CA TRP A 89 -3.05 11.34 -3.94
C TRP A 89 -4.43 11.96 -4.06
N ARG A 90 -4.61 12.86 -5.03
CA ARG A 90 -5.88 13.54 -5.29
C ARG A 90 -6.48 13.02 -6.60
N THR A 91 -7.75 12.66 -6.55
CA THR A 91 -8.53 12.14 -7.68
C THR A 91 -9.96 12.67 -7.67
N THR A 92 -10.81 12.16 -8.55
CA THR A 92 -12.26 12.37 -8.57
C THR A 92 -12.97 11.02 -8.72
N ALA A 93 -14.28 10.96 -8.47
CA ALA A 93 -15.06 9.74 -8.68
C ALA A 93 -15.26 9.41 -10.18
N SER A 94 -15.05 10.39 -11.08
CA SER A 94 -15.02 10.17 -12.53
C SER A 94 -13.71 9.55 -13.05
N LEU A 95 -12.61 9.66 -12.29
CA LEU A 95 -11.28 9.17 -12.69
C LEU A 95 -10.88 7.86 -12.02
N ALA A 96 -11.54 7.48 -10.92
CA ALA A 96 -11.31 6.21 -10.24
C ALA A 96 -12.58 5.74 -9.54
N SER A 97 -13.03 4.53 -9.86
CA SER A 97 -14.20 3.90 -9.23
C SER A 97 -13.87 3.22 -7.90
N TYR A 98 -12.59 2.87 -7.71
CA TYR A 98 -12.08 2.36 -6.44
C TYR A 98 -10.60 2.71 -6.26
N VAL A 99 -10.13 2.64 -5.02
CA VAL A 99 -8.70 2.73 -4.71
C VAL A 99 -8.30 1.64 -3.74
N ARG A 100 -7.19 0.96 -4.04
CA ARG A 100 -6.58 -0.07 -3.21
C ARG A 100 -5.13 0.27 -2.91
N ALA A 101 -4.72 0.10 -1.66
CA ALA A 101 -3.32 0.25 -1.27
C ALA A 101 -2.59 -1.10 -1.33
N GLU A 102 -1.45 -1.13 -2.01
CA GLU A 102 -0.51 -2.24 -1.99
C GLU A 102 0.84 -1.75 -1.45
N VAL A 103 1.44 -2.54 -0.56
CA VAL A 103 2.79 -2.29 -0.04
C VAL A 103 3.65 -3.49 -0.36
N ARG A 104 4.85 -3.24 -0.90
CA ARG A 104 5.83 -4.26 -1.24
C ARG A 104 7.13 -4.04 -0.50
N HIS A 105 7.78 -5.14 -0.13
CA HIS A 105 9.16 -5.11 0.33
C HIS A 105 10.09 -4.68 -0.81
N PRO A 106 11.29 -4.13 -0.50
CA PRO A 106 12.31 -3.93 -1.51
C PRO A 106 12.61 -5.26 -2.22
N PRO A 107 12.95 -5.24 -3.52
CA PRO A 107 13.45 -6.43 -4.17
C PRO A 107 14.67 -6.96 -3.39
N PRO A 108 14.84 -8.28 -3.27
CA PRO A 108 16.05 -8.81 -2.67
C PRO A 108 17.25 -8.24 -3.41
N ALA A 109 18.25 -7.78 -2.67
CA ALA A 109 19.47 -7.26 -3.26
C ALA A 109 20.18 -8.38 -4.04
N PHE A 110 19.91 -8.50 -5.33
CA PHE A 110 20.76 -9.24 -6.25
C PHE A 110 22.04 -8.42 -6.41
N GLY A 111 23.01 -8.58 -5.50
CA GLY A 111 24.27 -7.83 -5.65
C GLY A 111 25.17 -7.60 -4.44
N ARG A 112 24.95 -8.18 -3.24
CA ARG A 112 26.09 -8.43 -2.35
C ARG A 112 26.60 -9.83 -2.65
N GLY A 113 27.65 -9.86 -3.47
CA GLY A 113 28.15 -11.05 -4.15
C GLY A 113 28.25 -12.28 -3.27
N CYS A 114 27.57 -13.34 -3.70
CA CYS A 114 28.18 -14.66 -3.63
C CYS A 114 28.95 -14.81 -4.95
N PRO A 115 30.30 -14.84 -4.95
CA PRO A 115 30.99 -15.34 -6.13
C PRO A 115 30.50 -16.78 -6.33
N HIS A 116 30.04 -17.10 -7.54
CA HIS A 116 30.01 -18.51 -7.94
C HIS A 116 31.45 -19.02 -7.84
N ALA A 117 31.62 -20.27 -7.40
CA ALA A 117 32.92 -20.89 -7.14
C ALA A 117 33.85 -20.95 -8.39
N ASP A 118 33.39 -20.54 -9.56
CA ASP A 118 34.08 -20.53 -10.84
C ASP A 118 34.56 -19.15 -11.32
N GLY A 119 34.29 -18.06 -10.57
CA GLY A 119 34.87 -16.74 -10.82
C GLY A 119 34.40 -16.00 -12.09
N SER A 120 33.34 -16.45 -12.76
CA SER A 120 32.86 -15.79 -13.98
C SER A 120 31.96 -14.58 -13.69
N PRO A 121 32.15 -13.42 -14.34
CA PRO A 121 31.19 -12.32 -14.25
C PRO A 121 29.86 -12.74 -14.88
N GLY A 122 28.77 -12.58 -14.13
CA GLY A 122 27.44 -12.99 -14.56
C GLY A 122 27.07 -12.36 -15.90
N ARG A 123 26.88 -13.18 -16.93
CA ARG A 123 26.25 -12.76 -18.19
C ARG A 123 24.79 -12.43 -17.90
N GLY A 124 24.28 -11.30 -18.39
CA GLY A 124 22.87 -11.02 -18.20
C GLY A 124 22.32 -9.81 -18.95
N ASN A 125 22.23 -9.90 -20.28
CA ASN A 125 21.12 -9.30 -21.04
C ASN A 125 19.94 -10.28 -21.15
N THR A 126 19.89 -11.29 -20.30
CA THR A 126 18.76 -12.20 -20.12
C THR A 126 17.60 -11.42 -19.51
N MET A 127 16.39 -11.56 -20.07
CA MET A 127 15.14 -11.14 -19.43
C MET A 127 15.02 -11.81 -18.05
N GLY A 128 15.59 -11.16 -17.02
CA GLY A 128 15.68 -11.70 -15.67
C GLY A 128 14.32 -11.67 -15.01
N ARG A 129 13.96 -12.76 -14.31
CA ARG A 129 12.79 -12.86 -13.42
C ARG A 129 12.88 -11.93 -12.19
N SER A 130 13.60 -10.82 -12.27
CA SER A 130 13.60 -9.78 -11.26
C SER A 130 12.30 -8.99 -11.41
N LEU A 131 11.32 -9.33 -10.58
CA LEU A 131 10.21 -8.42 -10.33
C LEU A 131 10.83 -7.06 -9.91
N PRO A 132 10.36 -5.92 -10.42
CA PRO A 132 10.87 -4.61 -10.03
C PRO A 132 10.66 -4.34 -8.52
N TRP A 133 9.84 -5.14 -7.86
CA TRP A 133 9.54 -5.07 -6.44
C TRP A 133 9.74 -6.42 -5.77
N GLY A 134 9.98 -6.38 -4.46
CA GLY A 134 10.03 -7.58 -3.62
C GLY A 134 8.64 -8.19 -3.37
N PRO A 135 8.57 -9.17 -2.45
CA PRO A 135 7.31 -9.79 -2.08
C PRO A 135 6.32 -8.76 -1.54
N MET A 136 5.03 -9.05 -1.71
CA MET A 136 3.96 -8.23 -1.16
C MET A 136 4.01 -8.27 0.37
N ALA A 137 4.05 -7.09 0.98
CA ALA A 137 4.02 -6.91 2.43
C ALA A 137 2.58 -6.78 2.94
N ALA A 138 1.75 -6.04 2.21
CA ALA A 138 0.34 -5.84 2.52
C ALA A 138 -0.47 -5.46 1.28
N LEU A 139 -1.77 -5.79 1.30
CA LEU A 139 -2.75 -5.37 0.31
C LEU A 139 -4.08 -5.12 1.02
N THR A 140 -4.66 -3.93 0.84
CA THR A 140 -5.93 -3.60 1.51
C THR A 140 -7.14 -4.08 0.70
N ASN A 141 -8.28 -4.20 1.35
CA ASN A 141 -9.54 -4.11 0.63
C ASN A 141 -9.69 -2.71 -0.01
N PRO A 142 -10.44 -2.59 -1.12
CA PRO A 142 -10.60 -1.30 -1.78
C PRO A 142 -11.49 -0.35 -0.96
N ILE A 143 -11.28 0.94 -1.15
CA ILE A 143 -12.25 2.00 -0.88
C ILE A 143 -12.99 2.26 -2.18
N VAL A 144 -14.31 2.24 -2.18
CA VAL A 144 -15.12 2.49 -3.38
C VAL A 144 -15.43 3.98 -3.48
N LEU A 145 -15.19 4.58 -4.64
CA LEU A 145 -15.57 5.95 -4.95
C LEU A 145 -16.78 5.90 -5.91
N ALA A 146 -17.91 6.42 -5.48
CA ALA A 146 -19.14 6.40 -6.25
C ALA A 146 -19.54 7.82 -6.65
N ALA A 147 -19.69 8.06 -7.96
CA ALA A 147 -20.31 9.28 -8.45
C ALA A 147 -21.78 9.32 -8.02
N SER A 148 -22.22 10.46 -7.46
CA SER A 148 -23.61 10.73 -7.05
C SER A 148 -24.33 11.65 -8.02
#